data_AF-A0A6N0P0B7-F1
#
_entry.id   AF-A0A6N0P0B7-F1
#
_cell.length_a   1.000
_cell.length_b   1.000
_cell.length_c   1.000
_cell.angle_alpha   90.00
_cell.angle_beta   90.00
_cell.angle_gamma   90.00
#
_symmetry.space_group_name_H-M   'P 1'
#
loop_
_entity.id
_entity.type
_entity.pdbx_description
1 polymer ?
#
loop_
_entity_poly.entity_id
_entity_poly.type
_entity_poly.pdbx_seq_one_letter_code
_entity_poly.pdbx_strand_id
1 'polypeptide(L)' 'MAGVFTMIVLGIAWNDFVSWLDLFYLTSTEIKLIFMLTLYFIILAVLEGFVVDPIAFLVSIETIPYLIVLFARKIFR' A
#
# COMPACT_ATOMS: atom_id res chain seq x y z
N MET A 1 4.15 14.26 8.23
CA MET A 1 3.77 13.16 7.32
C MET A 1 4.54 11.86 7.60
N ALA A 2 5.86 11.88 7.81
CA ALA A 2 6.65 10.67 8.13
C ALA A 2 6.15 9.89 9.37
N GLY A 3 5.66 10.58 10.41
CA GLY A 3 5.16 9.95 11.65
C GLY A 3 3.90 9.09 11.48
N VAL A 4 3.01 9.44 10.55
CA VAL A 4 1.78 8.65 10.31
C VAL A 4 2.13 7.35 9.60
N PHE A 5 3.03 7.42 8.62
CA PHE A 5 3.51 6.26 7.89
C PHE A 5 4.26 5.27 8.81
N THR A 6 5.14 5.75 9.68
CA THR A 6 5.82 4.88 10.66
C THR A 6 4.84 4.27 11.67
N MET A 7 3.83 4.99 12.14
CA MET A 7 2.81 4.42 13.03
C MET A 7 1.96 3.33 12.37
N ILE A 8 1.69 3.46 11.07
CA ILE A 8 1.00 2.43 10.27
C ILE A 8 1.90 1.20 10.10
N VAL A 9 3.18 1.41 9.75
CA VAL A 9 4.17 0.33 9.55
C VAL A 9 4.45 -0.41 10.86
N LEU A 10 4.49 0.29 11.99
CA LEU A 10 4.65 -0.31 13.33
C LEU A 10 3.37 -0.97 13.85
N GLY A 11 2.26 -0.92 13.10
CA GLY A 11 0.98 -1.52 13.46
C GLY A 11 0.19 -0.79 14.56
N ILE A 12 0.76 0.26 15.16
CA ILE A 12 0.17 1.02 16.27
C ILE A 12 -1.07 1.80 15.82
N ALA A 13 -1.02 2.40 14.63
CA ALA A 13 -2.12 3.17 14.05
C ALA A 13 -2.90 2.38 12.98
N TRP A 14 -2.81 1.04 12.98
CA TRP A 14 -3.45 0.23 11.95
C TRP A 14 -4.98 0.38 11.94
N ASN A 15 -5.61 0.36 13.13
CA ASN A 15 -7.06 0.52 13.23
C ASN A 15 -7.51 1.92 12.78
N ASP A 16 -6.74 2.96 13.09
CA ASP A 16 -7.03 4.32 12.65
C ASP A 16 -6.89 4.45 11.13
N PHE A 17 -5.91 3.78 10.53
CA PHE A 17 -5.71 3.72 9.09
C PHE A 17 -6.85 2.99 8.38
N VAL A 18 -7.26 1.82 8.87
CA VAL A 18 -8.42 1.07 8.33
C VAL A 18 -9.70 1.91 8.43
N SER A 19 -9.92 2.56 9.58
CA SER A 19 -11.04 3.47 9.79
C SER A 19 -11.02 4.64 8.80
N TRP A 20 -9.84 5.21 8.55
CA TRP A 20 -9.65 6.32 7.61
C TRP A 20 -9.83 5.95 6.12
N LEU A 21 -9.56 4.69 5.76
CA LEU A 21 -9.82 4.16 4.42
C LEU A 21 -11.33 3.96 4.19
N ASP A 22 -12.10 3.76 5.25
CA ASP A 22 -13.57 3.70 5.22
C ASP A 22 -14.07 2.60 4.24
N LEU A 23 -13.36 1.47 4.18
CA LEU A 23 -13.64 0.36 3.28
C LEU A 23 -14.54 -0.68 3.96
N PHE A 24 -15.85 -0.43 4.03
CA PHE A 24 -16.80 -1.33 4.71
C PHE A 24 -17.03 -2.69 4.04
N TYR A 25 -16.58 -2.88 2.80
CA TYR A 25 -16.73 -4.13 2.06
C TYR A 25 -15.53 -5.08 2.22
N LEU A 26 -14.46 -4.66 2.90
CA LEU A 26 -13.26 -5.46 3.16
C LEU A 26 -13.04 -5.61 4.67
N THR A 27 -12.61 -6.80 5.08
CA THR A 27 -12.18 -7.05 6.46
C THR A 27 -10.83 -6.38 6.73
N SER A 28 -10.55 -6.10 8.02
CA SER A 28 -9.25 -5.53 8.43
C SER A 28 -8.06 -6.39 7.97
N THR A 29 -8.22 -7.72 7.92
CA THR A 29 -7.20 -8.65 7.44
C THR A 29 -6.95 -8.52 5.94
N GLU A 30 -8.00 -8.36 5.13
CA GLU A 30 -7.84 -8.16 3.68
C GLU A 30 -7.17 -6.83 3.37
N ILE A 31 -7.52 -5.75 4.10
CA ILE A 31 -6.86 -4.46 3.96
C ILE A 31 -5.38 -4.55 4.35
N LYS A 32 -5.05 -5.31 5.41
CA LYS A 32 -3.65 -5.59 5.81
C LYS A 32 -2.88 -6.27 4.69
N LEU A 33 -3.47 -7.30 4.08
CA LEU A 33 -2.83 -8.05 3.00
C LEU A 33 -2.58 -7.17 1.77
N ILE A 34 -3.59 -6.42 1.34
CA ILE A 34 -3.47 -5.51 0.19
C ILE A 34 -2.39 -4.45 0.47
N PHE A 35 -2.38 -3.90 1.67
CA PHE A 35 -1.36 -2.92 2.08
C PHE A 35 0.05 -3.51 2.09
N MET A 36 0.23 -4.73 2.65
CA MET A 36 1.52 -5.42 2.65
C MET A 36 2.01 -5.74 1.23
N LEU A 37 1.13 -6.22 0.35
CA LEU A 37 1.47 -6.48 -1.06
C LEU A 37 1.88 -5.19 -1.78
N THR A 38 1.15 -4.09 -1.55
CA THR A 38 1.47 -2.78 -2.12
C THR A 38 2.88 -2.34 -1.70
N LEU A 39 3.19 -2.39 -0.41
CA LEU A 39 4.52 -2.02 0.09
C LEU A 39 5.61 -2.95 -0.44
N TYR A 40 5.35 -4.26 -0.50
CA TYR A 40 6.28 -5.23 -1.04
C TYR A 40 6.67 -4.92 -2.48
N PHE A 41 5.71 -4.69 -3.37
CA PHE A 41 5.99 -4.39 -4.78
C PHE A 41 6.71 -3.04 -4.95
N ILE A 42 6.37 -2.02 -4.15
CA ILE A 42 7.09 -0.74 -4.19
C ILE A 42 8.55 -0.93 -3.77
N ILE A 43 8.79 -1.61 -2.64
CA ILE A 43 10.15 -1.84 -2.13
C ILE A 43 10.95 -2.71 -3.12
N LEU A 44 10.32 -3.76 -3.68
CA LEU A 44 10.93 -4.63 -4.67
C LEU A 44 11.36 -3.83 -5.91
N ALA A 45 10.45 -3.07 -6.50
CA ALA A 45 10.73 -2.26 -7.69
C ALA A 45 11.85 -1.24 -7.44
N VAL A 46 11.90 -0.65 -6.24
CA VAL A 46 12.97 0.28 -5.85
C VAL A 46 14.30 -0.46 -5.71
N LEU A 47 14.36 -1.54 -4.91
CA LEU A 47 15.59 -2.27 -4.69
C LEU A 47 16.15 -2.87 -5.98
N GLU A 48 15.29 -3.51 -6.77
CA GLU A 48 15.68 -4.14 -8.02
C GLU A 48 16.06 -3.09 -9.08
N GLY A 49 15.34 -1.97 -9.13
CA GLY A 49 15.64 -0.84 -10.01
C GLY A 49 17.00 -0.20 -9.76
N PHE A 50 17.42 -0.11 -8.49
CA PHE A 50 18.73 0.45 -8.13
C PHE A 50 19.88 -0.57 -8.18
N VAL A 51 19.62 -1.83 -7.84
CA VAL A 51 20.67 -2.84 -7.65
C VAL A 51 20.91 -3.68 -8.91
N VAL A 52 19.86 -3.98 -9.69
CA VAL A 52 19.90 -4.98 -10.77
C VAL A 52 19.77 -4.33 -12.14
N ASP A 53 18.62 -3.69 -12.42
CA ASP A 53 18.32 -3.10 -13.75
C ASP A 53 17.29 -1.97 -13.60
N PRO A 54 17.55 -0.76 -14.15
CA PRO A 54 16.57 0.34 -14.18
C PRO A 54 15.20 -0.04 -14.77
N ILE A 55 15.10 -1.04 -15.65
CA ILE A 55 13.80 -1.50 -16.18
C ILE A 55 12.91 -2.07 -15.06
N ALA A 56 13.50 -2.61 -13.98
CA ALA A 56 12.75 -3.16 -12.85
C ALA A 56 11.92 -2.12 -12.08
N PHE A 57 12.18 -0.81 -12.25
CA PHE A 57 11.28 0.22 -11.73
C PHE A 57 9.84 0.09 -12.29
N LEU A 58 9.66 -0.52 -13.46
CA LEU A 58 8.33 -0.77 -14.04
C LEU A 58 7.50 -1.78 -13.25
N VAL A 59 8.12 -2.62 -12.41
CA VAL A 59 7.40 -3.53 -11.51
C VAL A 59 6.49 -2.75 -10.54
N SER A 60 6.78 -1.48 -10.29
CA SER A 60 5.89 -0.60 -9.51
C SER A 60 4.51 -0.42 -10.14
N ILE A 61 4.32 -0.67 -11.45
CA ILE A 61 3.01 -0.60 -12.12
C ILE A 61 2.04 -1.65 -11.57
N GLU A 62 2.55 -2.80 -11.13
CA GLU A 62 1.75 -3.85 -10.47
C GLU A 62 1.12 -3.38 -9.16
N THR A 63 1.56 -2.24 -8.60
CA THR A 63 0.95 -1.65 -7.40
C THR A 63 -0.38 -0.96 -7.69
N ILE A 64 -0.64 -0.58 -8.95
CA ILE A 64 -1.79 0.24 -9.35
C ILE A 64 -3.13 -0.41 -8.98
N PRO A 65 -3.41 -1.70 -9.27
CA PRO A 65 -4.66 -2.34 -8.88
C PRO A 65 -4.89 -2.30 -7.36
N TYR A 66 -3.84 -2.54 -6.57
CA TYR A 66 -3.92 -2.52 -5.11
C TYR A 66 -4.19 -1.11 -4.57
N LEU A 67 -3.56 -0.09 -5.16
CA LEU A 67 -3.84 1.31 -4.84
C LEU A 67 -5.28 1.69 -5.21
N ILE A 68 -5.78 1.25 -6.36
CA ILE A 68 -7.18 1.48 -6.75
C ILE A 68 -8.11 0.86 -5.73
N VAL A 69 -7.85 -0.37 -5.26
CA VAL A 69 -8.70 -1.02 -4.25
C VAL A 69 -8.63 -0.30 -2.90
N LEU A 70 -7.44 0.11 -2.45
CA LEU A 70 -7.26 0.84 -1.18
C LEU A 70 -7.94 2.21 -1.21
N PHE A 71 -7.90 2.90 -2.36
CA PHE A 71 -8.44 4.25 -2.50
C PHE A 71 -9.77 4.32 -3.25
N ALA A 72 -10.41 3.20 -3.56
CA ALA A 72 -11.62 3.13 -4.38
C ALA A 72 -12.68 4.11 -3.90
N ARG A 73 -12.95 4.12 -2.59
CA ARG A 73 -13.97 5.01 -2.01
C ARG A 73 -13.60 6.49 -2.04
N LYS A 74 -12.32 6.85 -2.12
CA LYS A 74 -11.86 8.26 -2.22
C LYS A 74 -11.74 8.76 -3.65
N ILE A 75 -11.65 7.83 -4.62
CA ILE A 75 -11.55 8.15 -6.05
C ILE A 75 -12.94 8.31 -6.67
N PHE A 76 -13.93 7.51 -6.23
CA PHE A 76 -15.28 7.46 -6.82
C PHE A 76 -16.35 8.27 -6.06
N ARG A 77 -15.97 9.09 -5.08
CA ARG A 77 -16.85 10.01 -4.34
C ARG A 77 -16.34 11.44 -4.50
#